data_AF-A0A640QGL4-F1
#
_entry.id   AF-A0A640QGL4-F1
#
_cell.length_a   1.000
_cell.length_b   1.000
_cell.length_c   1.000
_cell.angle_alpha   90.00
_cell.angle_beta   90.00
_cell.angle_gamma   90.00
#
_symmetry.space_group_name_H-M   'P 1'
#
loop_
_entity.id
_entity.type
_entity.pdbx_description
1 polymer ?
#
loop_
_entity_poly.entity_id
_entity_poly.type
_entity_poly.pdbx_seq_one_letter_code
_entity_poly.pdbx_strand_id
1 'polypeptide(L)'
;MGYLIMKIQNMKKCKSTLAKKLLVTIGIITLTMSASVHAQEDSGWFLKPSFGISTLSNQTGTASDAGAFNGEWDVNTSSGFNAGLGLGYQYNHNVSVELYWEYRTNDTDTTLAATGEVFEGNYASNMFYLNGYYHFTTDNAWKTYVGAGIGWTQEIDIDIEQNGVESSYSGDGDIGFQLMVGADYKISENLTMNGEVRYGLMSSIDLEAEENATGTVTGFDYNPLTVGVGLKYRF
;
A
#
# COMPACT_ATOMS: atom_id res chain seq x y z
N MET A 1 -32.88 26.55 15.20
CA MET A 1 -32.97 25.10 14.89
C MET A 1 -32.79 24.78 13.40
N GLY A 2 -33.40 25.51 12.45
CA GLY A 2 -33.32 25.18 11.02
C GLY A 2 -31.95 25.39 10.32
N TYR A 3 -31.10 26.29 10.82
CA TYR A 3 -29.81 26.61 10.19
C TYR A 3 -28.73 25.52 10.42
N LEU A 4 -28.82 24.78 11.53
CA LEU A 4 -27.87 23.72 11.88
C LEU A 4 -28.15 22.44 11.07
N ILE A 5 -29.44 22.13 10.85
CA ILE A 5 -29.89 20.96 10.07
C ILE A 5 -29.50 21.09 8.59
N MET A 6 -29.54 22.32 8.04
CA MET A 6 -29.17 22.59 6.64
C MET A 6 -27.65 22.49 6.40
N LYS A 7 -26.82 22.81 7.40
CA LYS A 7 -25.36 22.67 7.32
C LYS A 7 -24.93 21.19 7.38
N ILE A 8 -25.58 20.38 8.22
CA ILE A 8 -25.33 18.93 8.33
C ILE A 8 -25.76 18.19 7.04
N GLN A 9 -26.86 18.58 6.40
CA GLN A 9 -27.27 18.00 5.11
C GLN A 9 -26.34 18.40 3.95
N ASN A 10 -25.73 19.59 3.97
CA ASN A 10 -24.77 20.02 2.95
C ASN A 10 -23.39 19.36 3.11
N MET A 11 -22.94 19.06 4.34
CA MET A 11 -21.68 18.32 4.55
C MET A 11 -21.77 16.85 4.11
N LYS A 12 -22.92 16.19 4.32
CA LYS A 12 -23.17 14.83 3.79
C LYS A 12 -23.18 14.78 2.26
N LYS A 13 -23.68 15.84 1.59
CA LYS A 13 -23.63 15.96 0.12
C LYS A 13 -22.22 16.19 -0.40
N CYS A 14 -21.37 16.95 0.32
CA CYS A 14 -19.97 17.17 -0.05
C CYS A 14 -19.14 15.88 0.06
N LYS A 15 -19.25 15.15 1.19
CA LYS A 15 -18.63 13.81 1.36
C LYS A 15 -19.11 12.81 0.29
N SER A 16 -20.39 12.85 -0.13
CA SER A 16 -20.88 11.98 -1.22
C SER A 16 -20.38 12.36 -2.62
N THR A 17 -19.86 13.57 -2.82
CA THR A 17 -19.39 14.03 -4.15
C THR A 17 -17.88 13.83 -4.31
N LEU A 18 -17.11 13.87 -3.21
CA LEU A 18 -15.69 13.49 -3.21
C LEU A 18 -15.52 11.97 -3.27
N ALA A 19 -16.28 11.21 -2.45
CA ALA A 19 -16.28 9.74 -2.49
C ALA A 19 -16.85 9.16 -3.80
N LYS A 20 -17.68 9.92 -4.53
CA LYS A 20 -18.15 9.54 -5.88
C LYS A 20 -17.21 9.94 -7.02
N LYS A 21 -16.24 10.82 -6.77
CA LYS A 21 -15.24 11.22 -7.77
C LYS A 21 -14.00 10.33 -7.76
N LEU A 22 -13.80 9.54 -6.70
CA LEU A 22 -12.79 8.50 -6.61
C LEU A 22 -13.36 7.09 -6.86
N LEU A 23 -14.46 6.99 -7.64
CA LEU A 23 -14.95 5.74 -8.18
C LEU A 23 -14.23 5.47 -9.51
N VAL A 24 -13.22 4.60 -9.43
CA VAL A 24 -12.89 3.59 -10.46
C VAL A 24 -12.98 4.12 -11.90
N THR A 25 -11.95 4.84 -12.33
CA THR A 25 -11.57 4.80 -13.75
C THR A 25 -10.45 3.77 -13.86
N ILE A 26 -10.81 2.48 -13.83
CA ILE A 26 -9.98 1.46 -14.48
C ILE A 26 -10.11 1.76 -15.98
N GLY A 27 -9.31 2.70 -16.44
CA GLY A 27 -9.05 2.88 -17.85
C GLY A 27 -8.33 1.63 -18.30
N ILE A 28 -9.01 0.77 -19.07
CA ILE A 28 -8.34 -0.25 -19.86
C ILE A 28 -7.41 0.51 -20.80
N ILE A 29 -6.15 0.67 -20.41
CA ILE A 29 -5.09 1.11 -21.30
C ILE A 29 -4.87 -0.06 -22.25
N THR A 30 -5.58 -0.06 -23.37
CA THR A 30 -5.27 -0.92 -24.51
C THR A 30 -3.97 -0.39 -25.13
N LEU A 31 -2.84 -0.72 -24.52
CA LEU A 31 -1.52 -0.40 -25.05
C LEU A 31 -1.26 -1.35 -26.21
N THR A 32 -1.64 -0.94 -27.42
CA THR A 32 -1.19 -1.59 -28.66
C THR A 32 0.30 -1.35 -28.83
N MET A 33 1.13 -2.12 -28.13
CA MET A 33 2.57 -2.18 -28.36
C MET A 33 2.83 -3.19 -29.47
N SER A 34 2.99 -2.69 -30.69
CA SER A 34 3.65 -3.42 -31.78
C SER A 34 5.15 -3.46 -31.49
N ALA A 35 5.57 -4.27 -30.51
CA ALA A 35 6.97 -4.60 -30.31
C ALA A 35 7.28 -5.85 -31.14
N SER A 36 8.25 -5.73 -32.04
CA SER A 36 8.84 -6.85 -32.76
C SER A 36 9.46 -7.80 -31.74
N VAL A 37 8.77 -8.90 -31.45
CA VAL A 37 9.21 -9.93 -30.51
C VAL A 37 10.42 -10.66 -31.10
N HIS A 38 11.62 -10.21 -30.76
CA HIS A 38 12.78 -11.09 -30.74
C HIS A 38 12.76 -11.80 -29.39
N ALA A 39 12.20 -13.01 -29.38
CA ALA A 39 12.21 -13.90 -28.23
C ALA A 39 13.65 -14.33 -27.93
N GLN A 40 14.31 -13.61 -27.03
CA GLN A 40 15.39 -14.18 -26.23
C GLN A 40 14.68 -14.98 -25.13
N GLU A 41 14.70 -16.32 -25.22
CA GLU A 41 13.77 -17.24 -24.52
C GLU A 41 13.58 -16.96 -23.01
N ASP A 42 14.59 -16.38 -22.35
CA ASP A 42 14.61 -16.12 -20.91
C ASP A 42 14.74 -14.63 -20.52
N SER A 43 14.72 -13.69 -21.46
CA SER A 43 14.78 -12.26 -21.13
C SER A 43 13.67 -11.45 -21.81
N GLY A 44 13.20 -10.41 -21.14
CA GLY A 44 12.16 -9.55 -21.71
C GLY A 44 11.49 -8.68 -20.65
N TRP A 45 10.75 -7.69 -21.13
CA TRP A 45 9.96 -6.84 -20.26
C TRP A 45 8.71 -7.58 -19.79
N PHE A 46 8.24 -7.27 -18.59
CA PHE A 46 6.97 -7.77 -18.09
C PHE A 46 6.19 -6.69 -17.35
N LEU A 47 4.87 -6.83 -17.40
CA LEU A 47 3.92 -6.06 -16.61
C LEU A 47 3.25 -6.99 -15.59
N LYS A 48 3.12 -6.56 -14.33
CA LYS A 48 2.55 -7.36 -13.23
C LYS A 48 1.51 -6.57 -12.42
N PRO A 49 0.22 -6.55 -12.82
CA PRO A 49 -0.85 -6.21 -11.88
C PRO A 49 -0.97 -7.26 -10.76
N SER A 50 -1.25 -6.80 -9.55
CA SER A 50 -1.41 -7.64 -8.36
C SER A 50 -2.41 -7.08 -7.37
N PHE A 51 -3.03 -7.96 -6.60
CA PHE A 51 -4.00 -7.64 -5.56
C PHE A 51 -3.79 -8.56 -4.36
N GLY A 52 -4.02 -8.06 -3.16
CA GLY A 52 -3.81 -8.83 -1.95
C GLY A 52 -4.59 -8.33 -0.75
N ILE A 53 -4.49 -9.11 0.31
CA ILE A 53 -4.95 -8.74 1.64
C ILE A 53 -3.70 -8.41 2.45
N SER A 54 -3.73 -7.31 3.18
CA SER A 54 -2.61 -6.83 3.98
C SER A 54 -3.01 -6.73 5.44
N THR A 55 -2.11 -7.10 6.34
CA THR A 55 -2.21 -6.78 7.77
C THR A 55 -1.04 -5.89 8.16
N LEU A 56 -1.28 -4.91 9.01
CA LEU A 56 -0.21 -4.12 9.61
C LEU A 56 0.03 -4.58 11.04
N SER A 57 1.27 -4.48 11.51
CA SER A 57 1.58 -4.75 12.91
C SER A 57 1.02 -3.62 13.78
N ASN A 58 0.56 -3.93 15.00
CA ASN A 58 0.17 -2.90 15.96
C ASN A 58 1.35 -1.93 16.18
N GLN A 59 1.05 -0.65 16.25
CA GLN A 59 2.05 0.40 16.34
C GLN A 59 1.85 1.20 17.62
N THR A 60 2.94 1.66 18.23
CA THR A 60 2.90 2.63 19.32
C THR A 60 3.61 3.88 18.84
N GLY A 61 2.92 5.02 18.87
CA GLY A 61 3.48 6.33 18.49
C GLY A 61 3.49 7.28 19.68
N THR A 62 4.28 8.36 19.59
CA THR A 62 4.27 9.44 20.57
C THR A 62 3.74 10.72 19.95
N ALA A 63 2.62 11.22 20.47
CA ALA A 63 2.02 12.47 20.05
C ALA A 63 2.56 13.66 20.85
N SER A 64 2.95 14.72 20.14
CA SER A 64 3.41 15.99 20.70
C SER A 64 2.64 17.16 20.10
N ASP A 65 2.06 18.00 20.96
CA ASP A 65 1.21 19.14 20.62
C ASP A 65 -0.04 18.78 19.79
N ALA A 66 -0.51 17.52 19.92
CA ALA A 66 -1.71 16.97 19.28
C ALA A 66 -3.01 17.36 20.01
N GLY A 67 -3.22 18.66 20.22
CA GLY A 67 -4.40 19.19 20.90
C GLY A 67 -4.48 18.75 22.37
N ALA A 68 -5.56 18.07 22.76
CA ALA A 68 -5.73 17.51 24.11
C ALA A 68 -5.04 16.15 24.32
N PHE A 69 -4.43 15.59 23.27
CA PHE A 69 -4.08 14.18 23.17
C PHE A 69 -2.56 13.96 23.08
N ASN A 70 -1.82 14.45 24.07
CA ASN A 70 -0.37 14.26 24.19
C ASN A 70 -0.04 12.93 24.89
N GLY A 71 1.06 12.30 24.48
CA GLY A 71 1.56 11.04 25.07
C GLY A 71 1.52 9.85 24.09
N GLU A 72 1.61 8.64 24.65
CA GLU A 72 1.64 7.41 23.85
C GLU A 72 0.27 7.08 23.24
N TRP A 73 0.27 6.71 21.97
CA TRP A 73 -0.89 6.26 21.20
C TRP A 73 -0.66 4.81 20.76
N ASP A 74 -1.61 3.93 21.07
CA ASP A 74 -1.60 2.55 20.58
C ASP A 74 -2.55 2.45 19.37
N VAL A 75 -2.00 2.16 18.19
CA VAL A 75 -2.76 1.99 16.96
C VAL A 75 -2.87 0.50 16.65
N ASN A 76 -4.07 -0.04 16.86
CA ASN A 76 -4.39 -1.40 16.46
C ASN A 76 -4.87 -1.38 15.02
N THR A 77 -4.22 -2.18 14.17
CA THR A 77 -4.58 -2.25 12.76
C THR A 77 -5.29 -3.55 12.44
N SER A 78 -6.28 -3.50 11.56
CA SER A 78 -6.99 -4.66 11.07
C SER A 78 -6.55 -5.06 9.65
N SER A 79 -7.14 -6.12 9.12
CA SER A 79 -6.91 -6.56 7.74
C SER A 79 -7.43 -5.52 6.75
N GLY A 80 -6.67 -5.31 5.68
CA GLY A 80 -6.93 -4.33 4.66
C GLY A 80 -6.66 -4.86 3.27
N PHE A 81 -6.82 -4.00 2.28
CA PHE A 81 -6.67 -4.33 0.87
C PHE A 81 -5.39 -3.71 0.28
N ASN A 82 -4.79 -4.43 -0.66
CA ASN A 82 -3.63 -4.02 -1.40
C ASN A 82 -3.86 -4.20 -2.90
N ALA A 83 -3.43 -3.21 -3.69
CA ALA A 83 -3.36 -3.30 -5.14
C ALA A 83 -2.05 -2.69 -5.63
N GLY A 84 -1.49 -3.24 -6.69
CA GLY A 84 -0.26 -2.71 -7.25
C GLY A 84 0.00 -3.10 -8.68
N LEU A 85 0.97 -2.40 -9.28
CA LEU A 85 1.37 -2.55 -10.67
C LEU A 85 2.90 -2.53 -10.78
N GLY A 86 3.47 -3.61 -11.27
CA GLY A 86 4.89 -3.76 -11.55
C GLY A 86 5.22 -3.63 -13.03
N LEU A 87 6.28 -2.90 -13.36
CA LEU A 87 6.97 -2.97 -14.64
C LEU A 87 8.38 -3.48 -14.38
N GLY A 88 8.73 -4.62 -14.97
CA GLY A 88 10.01 -5.25 -14.72
C GLY A 88 10.68 -5.81 -15.95
N TYR A 89 11.92 -6.25 -15.77
CA TYR A 89 12.73 -6.85 -16.80
C TYR A 89 13.34 -8.16 -16.29
N GLN A 90 13.10 -9.25 -17.02
CA GLN A 90 13.76 -10.52 -16.81
C GLN A 90 15.10 -10.49 -17.56
N TYR A 91 16.21 -10.66 -16.85
CA TYR A 91 17.54 -10.66 -17.47
C TYR A 91 17.94 -12.03 -18.00
N ASN A 92 17.61 -13.07 -17.23
CA ASN A 92 17.91 -14.47 -17.53
C ASN A 92 16.92 -15.36 -16.77
N HIS A 93 17.11 -16.66 -16.83
CA HIS A 93 16.20 -17.62 -16.22
C HIS A 93 15.96 -17.40 -14.70
N ASN A 94 16.96 -16.88 -13.98
CA ASN A 94 16.94 -16.79 -12.52
C ASN A 94 16.78 -15.35 -11.99
N VAL A 95 17.05 -14.30 -12.77
CA VAL A 95 17.12 -12.94 -12.24
C VAL A 95 16.19 -11.99 -12.98
N SER A 96 15.39 -11.26 -12.22
CA SER A 96 14.57 -10.15 -12.71
C SER A 96 14.59 -8.97 -11.76
N VAL A 97 14.32 -7.78 -12.30
CA VAL A 97 14.09 -6.56 -11.52
C VAL A 97 12.71 -5.99 -11.84
N GLU A 98 12.14 -5.22 -10.93
CA GLU A 98 10.82 -4.59 -11.09
C GLU A 98 10.79 -3.22 -10.41
N LEU A 99 10.25 -2.23 -11.12
CA LEU A 99 9.70 -1.03 -10.51
C LEU A 99 8.23 -1.30 -10.20
N TYR A 100 7.84 -1.20 -8.95
CA TYR A 100 6.51 -1.56 -8.46
C TYR A 100 5.85 -0.39 -7.78
N TRP A 101 4.65 -0.05 -8.20
CA TRP A 101 3.79 0.88 -7.50
C TRP A 101 2.75 0.10 -6.67
N GLU A 102 2.47 0.58 -5.48
CA GLU A 102 1.55 -0.02 -4.53
C GLU A 102 0.63 1.01 -3.90
N TYR A 103 -0.66 0.67 -3.84
CA TYR A 103 -1.65 1.32 -3.00
C TYR A 103 -2.16 0.33 -1.95
N ARG A 104 -2.27 0.79 -0.71
CA ARG A 104 -2.79 0.01 0.42
C ARG A 104 -3.78 0.83 1.22
N THR A 105 -4.79 0.14 1.75
CA THR A 105 -5.71 0.65 2.76
C THR A 105 -5.94 -0.39 3.86
N ASN A 106 -5.96 0.04 5.11
CA ASN A 106 -6.23 -0.78 6.29
C ASN A 106 -7.11 0.01 7.27
N ASP A 107 -8.14 -0.62 7.85
CA ASP A 107 -8.95 0.03 8.90
C ASP A 107 -8.16 0.00 10.23
N THR A 108 -8.26 1.06 11.02
CA THR A 108 -7.52 1.23 12.28
C THR A 108 -8.43 1.58 13.46
N ASP A 109 -8.06 1.07 14.64
CA ASP A 109 -8.60 1.47 15.93
C ASP A 109 -7.47 2.09 16.76
N THR A 110 -7.54 3.39 17.05
CA THR A 110 -6.54 4.13 17.81
C THR A 110 -6.99 4.29 19.26
N THR A 111 -6.18 3.79 20.21
CA THR A 111 -6.42 3.91 21.65
C THR A 111 -5.45 4.91 22.26
N LEU A 112 -5.98 5.88 23.02
CA LEU A 112 -5.14 6.84 23.74
C LEU A 112 -4.76 6.27 25.11
N ALA A 113 -3.47 6.08 25.37
CA ALA A 113 -3.01 5.50 26.63
C ALA A 113 -3.41 6.35 27.86
N ALA A 114 -3.49 7.67 27.71
CA ALA A 114 -3.81 8.60 28.78
C ALA A 114 -5.28 8.54 29.25
N THR A 115 -6.23 8.24 28.35
CA THR A 115 -7.68 8.27 28.64
C THR A 115 -8.36 6.91 28.48
N GLY A 116 -7.74 5.98 27.76
CA GLY A 116 -8.34 4.71 27.36
C GLY A 116 -9.44 4.84 26.29
N GLU A 117 -9.61 6.03 25.71
CA GLU A 117 -10.58 6.27 24.64
C GLU A 117 -10.12 5.63 23.32
N VAL A 118 -11.08 5.08 22.57
CA VAL A 118 -10.85 4.41 21.28
C VAL A 118 -11.50 5.23 20.16
N PHE A 119 -10.76 5.44 19.08
CA PHE A 119 -11.19 6.14 17.87
C PHE A 119 -11.02 5.25 16.65
N GLU A 120 -12.04 5.22 15.81
CA GLU A 120 -11.98 4.55 14.50
C GLU A 120 -11.26 5.46 13.49
N GLY A 121 -10.54 4.84 12.56
CA GLY A 121 -9.77 5.52 11.54
C GLY A 121 -9.44 4.63 10.36
N ASN A 122 -8.75 5.20 9.37
CA ASN A 122 -8.22 4.44 8.24
C ASN A 122 -6.78 4.85 7.97
N TYR A 123 -5.99 3.88 7.55
CA TYR A 123 -4.64 4.05 7.05
C TYR A 123 -4.65 3.89 5.52
N ALA A 124 -4.03 4.83 4.81
CA ALA A 124 -3.77 4.70 3.37
C ALA A 124 -2.30 5.00 3.06
N SER A 125 -1.74 4.29 2.08
CA SER A 125 -0.36 4.60 1.63
C SER A 125 -0.16 4.38 0.14
N ASN A 126 0.66 5.25 -0.44
CA ASN A 126 1.18 5.17 -1.81
C ASN A 126 2.70 4.97 -1.78
N MET A 127 3.17 3.85 -2.33
CA MET A 127 4.58 3.47 -2.25
C MET A 127 5.13 3.03 -3.60
N PHE A 128 6.39 3.37 -3.85
CA PHE A 128 7.15 2.86 -4.99
C PHE A 128 8.30 2.00 -4.50
N TYR A 129 8.51 0.86 -5.14
CA TYR A 129 9.58 -0.08 -4.80
C TYR A 129 10.42 -0.40 -6.02
N LEU A 130 11.73 -0.49 -5.80
CA LEU A 130 12.63 -1.17 -6.72
C LEU A 130 12.95 -2.55 -6.16
N ASN A 131 12.51 -3.59 -6.86
CA ASN A 131 12.63 -4.98 -6.44
C ASN A 131 13.63 -5.75 -7.29
N GLY A 132 14.37 -6.64 -6.65
CA GLY A 132 15.14 -7.70 -7.30
C GLY A 132 14.60 -9.06 -6.89
N TYR A 133 14.57 -9.99 -7.84
CA TYR A 133 14.08 -11.35 -7.63
C TYR A 133 15.10 -12.38 -8.10
N TYR A 134 15.22 -13.44 -7.31
CA TYR A 134 15.92 -14.67 -7.68
C TYR A 134 14.92 -15.82 -7.78
N HIS A 135 14.78 -16.37 -8.98
CA HIS A 135 13.88 -17.46 -9.34
C HIS A 135 14.62 -18.79 -9.30
N PHE A 136 14.06 -19.74 -8.59
CA PHE A 136 14.54 -21.12 -8.56
C PHE A 136 13.94 -21.87 -9.74
N THR A 137 14.82 -22.46 -10.55
CA THR A 137 14.43 -23.28 -11.68
C THR A 137 13.87 -24.60 -11.19
N THR A 138 12.66 -24.93 -11.66
CA THR A 138 12.10 -26.26 -11.58
C THR A 138 11.81 -26.75 -13.00
N ASP A 139 11.95 -28.05 -13.26
CA ASP A 139 11.71 -28.66 -14.58
C ASP A 139 10.21 -28.70 -14.97
N ASN A 140 9.36 -27.92 -14.30
CA ASN A 140 7.91 -27.93 -14.45
C ASN A 140 7.36 -26.50 -14.64
N ALA A 141 6.04 -26.38 -14.78
CA ALA A 141 5.38 -25.09 -14.99
C ALA A 141 5.49 -24.12 -13.79
N TRP A 142 5.99 -24.58 -12.64
CA TRP A 142 6.16 -23.77 -11.45
C TRP A 142 7.59 -23.22 -11.32
N LYS A 143 7.69 -21.96 -10.92
CA LYS A 143 8.95 -21.34 -10.48
C LYS A 143 8.72 -20.68 -9.14
N THR A 144 9.44 -21.11 -8.12
CA THR A 144 9.45 -20.38 -6.83
C THR A 144 10.50 -19.29 -6.89
N TYR A 145 10.35 -18.26 -6.07
CA TYR A 145 11.33 -17.19 -6.00
C TYR A 145 11.40 -16.59 -4.60
N VAL A 146 12.54 -15.93 -4.36
CA VAL A 146 12.70 -14.97 -3.28
C VAL A 146 13.05 -13.62 -3.89
N GLY A 147 12.69 -12.55 -3.20
CA GLY A 147 13.00 -11.20 -3.62
C GLY A 147 13.26 -10.27 -2.45
N ALA A 148 13.93 -9.17 -2.75
CA ALA A 148 14.11 -8.07 -1.84
C ALA A 148 13.94 -6.76 -2.60
N GLY A 149 13.47 -5.72 -1.91
CA GLY A 149 13.26 -4.42 -2.50
C GLY A 149 13.57 -3.28 -1.56
N ILE A 150 13.79 -2.12 -2.16
CA ILE A 150 13.91 -0.85 -1.45
C ILE A 150 12.71 0.00 -1.88
N GLY A 151 11.99 0.52 -0.91
CA GLY A 151 10.81 1.34 -1.08
C GLY A 151 11.10 2.81 -0.81
N TRP A 152 10.39 3.67 -1.51
CA TRP A 152 10.24 5.07 -1.19
C TRP A 152 8.76 5.37 -0.98
N THR A 153 8.47 5.98 0.16
CA THR A 153 7.13 6.39 0.54
C THR A 153 6.82 7.74 -0.08
N GLN A 154 5.84 7.77 -0.98
CA GLN A 154 5.36 9.03 -1.51
C GLN A 154 4.44 9.72 -0.51
N GLU A 155 3.57 8.95 0.16
CA GLU A 155 2.55 9.47 1.06
C GLU A 155 2.03 8.33 1.95
N ILE A 156 1.91 8.64 3.24
CA ILE A 156 1.21 7.86 4.25
C ILE A 156 0.25 8.79 4.96
N ASP A 157 -1.03 8.43 4.99
CA ASP A 157 -2.07 9.21 5.64
C ASP A 157 -2.78 8.38 6.71
N ILE A 158 -2.99 9.02 7.87
CA ILE A 158 -3.81 8.49 8.96
C ILE A 158 -4.91 9.50 9.30
N ASP A 159 -6.15 9.03 9.16
CA ASP A 159 -7.34 9.78 9.54
C ASP A 159 -7.92 9.24 10.84
N ILE A 160 -8.26 10.14 11.77
CA ILE A 160 -8.90 9.82 13.05
C ILE A 160 -10.25 10.55 13.12
N GLU A 161 -11.34 9.82 13.38
CA GLU A 161 -12.68 10.42 13.53
C GLU A 161 -13.14 10.47 14.99
N GLN A 162 -13.42 11.68 15.50
CA GLN A 162 -14.00 11.92 16.82
C GLN A 162 -15.28 12.76 16.70
N ASN A 163 -16.40 12.21 17.18
CA ASN A 163 -17.69 12.92 17.24
C ASN A 163 -18.14 13.55 15.89
N GLY A 164 -17.75 12.96 14.75
CA GLY A 164 -18.04 13.43 13.40
C GLY A 164 -17.14 14.56 12.89
N VAL A 165 -16.02 14.81 13.56
CA VAL A 165 -14.91 15.65 13.10
C VAL A 165 -13.72 14.73 12.82
N GLU A 166 -13.12 14.90 11.65
CA GLU A 166 -12.01 14.12 11.13
C GLU A 166 -10.73 14.96 11.26
N SER A 167 -9.70 14.38 11.89
CA SER A 167 -8.36 14.96 12.01
C SER A 167 -7.38 14.08 11.24
N SER A 168 -6.59 14.67 10.34
CA SER A 168 -5.64 13.95 9.48
C SER A 168 -4.18 14.27 9.80
N TYR A 169 -3.32 13.27 9.66
CA TYR A 169 -1.86 13.39 9.76
C TYR A 169 -1.21 12.64 8.59
N SER A 170 -0.20 13.24 7.96
CA SER A 170 0.48 12.67 6.79
C SER A 170 2.01 12.66 6.95
N GLY A 171 2.68 11.77 6.21
CA GLY A 171 4.14 11.70 6.15
C GLY A 171 4.64 11.23 4.78
N ASP A 172 5.79 11.73 4.36
CA ASP A 172 6.45 11.40 3.10
C ASP A 172 7.97 11.25 3.25
N GLY A 173 8.62 10.65 2.25
CA GLY A 173 10.08 10.69 2.14
C GLY A 173 10.84 9.55 2.80
N ASP A 174 10.16 8.67 3.53
CA ASP A 174 10.80 7.54 4.21
C ASP A 174 11.24 6.44 3.25
N ILE A 175 12.40 5.85 3.57
CA ILE A 175 12.95 4.70 2.85
C ILE A 175 12.62 3.43 3.62
N GLY A 176 11.95 2.50 2.96
CA GLY A 176 11.63 1.19 3.49
C GLY A 176 12.40 0.08 2.78
N PHE A 177 12.39 -1.10 3.38
CA PHE A 177 12.82 -2.33 2.73
C PHE A 177 11.67 -3.31 2.67
N GLN A 178 11.75 -4.28 1.76
CA GLN A 178 10.80 -5.39 1.76
C GLN A 178 11.46 -6.69 1.37
N LEU A 179 10.90 -7.78 1.88
CA LEU A 179 11.24 -9.14 1.52
C LEU A 179 10.03 -9.83 0.91
N MET A 180 10.29 -10.67 -0.09
CA MET A 180 9.26 -11.36 -0.85
C MET A 180 9.61 -12.83 -1.00
N VAL A 181 8.59 -13.68 -0.93
CA VAL A 181 8.66 -15.07 -1.34
C VAL A 181 7.40 -15.39 -2.13
N GLY A 182 7.53 -16.17 -3.19
CA GLY A 182 6.39 -16.47 -4.02
C GLY A 182 6.59 -17.63 -4.97
N ALA A 183 5.53 -17.88 -5.74
CA ALA A 183 5.50 -18.89 -6.77
C ALA A 183 4.78 -18.37 -8.01
N ASP A 184 5.40 -18.63 -9.16
CA ASP A 184 4.90 -18.35 -10.49
C ASP A 184 4.44 -19.65 -11.15
N TYR A 185 3.24 -19.64 -11.70
CA TYR A 185 2.69 -20.73 -12.51
C TYR A 185 2.54 -20.29 -13.96
N LYS A 186 3.29 -20.92 -14.86
CA LYS A 186 3.27 -20.62 -16.30
C LYS A 186 1.95 -21.10 -16.91
N ILE A 187 1.12 -20.16 -17.34
CA ILE A 187 -0.14 -20.45 -18.06
C ILE A 187 0.14 -20.60 -19.56
N SER A 188 0.95 -19.70 -20.13
CA SER A 188 1.36 -19.71 -21.53
C SER A 188 2.79 -19.16 -21.69
N GLU A 189 3.27 -18.95 -22.91
CA GLU A 189 4.60 -18.39 -23.16
C GLU A 189 4.79 -16.98 -22.61
N ASN A 190 3.71 -16.18 -22.59
CA ASN A 190 3.73 -14.77 -22.19
C ASN A 190 2.98 -14.52 -20.87
N LEU A 191 2.08 -15.42 -20.45
CA LEU A 191 1.24 -15.22 -19.27
C LEU A 191 1.63 -16.18 -18.14
N THR A 192 1.84 -15.61 -16.97
CA THR A 192 2.18 -16.33 -15.73
C THR A 192 1.26 -15.85 -14.61
N MET A 193 0.69 -16.76 -13.84
CA MET A 193 -0.01 -16.42 -12.60
C MET A 193 0.99 -16.38 -11.45
N ASN A 194 0.87 -15.39 -10.59
CA ASN A 194 1.78 -15.14 -9.49
C ASN A 194 1.03 -15.24 -8.15
N GLY A 195 1.63 -15.89 -7.17
CA GLY A 195 1.26 -15.80 -5.75
C GLY A 195 2.45 -15.34 -4.94
N GLU A 196 2.28 -14.32 -4.10
CA GLU A 196 3.37 -13.65 -3.38
C GLU A 196 2.98 -13.38 -1.93
N VAL A 197 3.93 -13.61 -1.02
CA VAL A 197 3.90 -13.07 0.34
C VAL A 197 4.99 -12.00 0.43
N ARG A 198 4.62 -10.82 0.89
CA ARG A 198 5.50 -9.65 1.02
C ARG A 198 5.47 -9.12 2.44
N TYR A 199 6.66 -8.84 2.98
CA TYR A 199 6.81 -8.21 4.28
C TYR A 199 7.60 -6.91 4.12
N GLY A 200 6.97 -5.79 4.48
CA GLY A 200 7.58 -4.47 4.51
C GLY A 200 8.24 -4.19 5.86
N LEU A 201 9.32 -3.41 5.80
CA LEU A 201 10.13 -2.99 6.94
C LEU A 201 10.39 -1.49 6.80
N MET A 202 9.64 -0.69 7.54
CA MET A 202 9.84 0.76 7.59
C MET A 202 9.65 1.25 9.02
N SER A 203 10.56 2.10 9.47
CA SER A 203 10.65 2.51 10.86
C SER A 203 10.81 4.01 10.96
N SER A 204 10.40 4.56 12.10
CA SER A 204 10.55 5.98 12.42
C SER A 204 9.80 6.89 11.44
N ILE A 205 8.56 6.53 11.12
CA ILE A 205 7.69 7.39 10.34
C ILE A 205 7.16 8.49 11.25
N ASP A 206 7.35 9.72 10.80
CA ASP A 206 6.87 10.92 11.45
C ASP A 206 5.69 11.46 10.64
N LEU A 207 4.57 11.68 11.33
CA LEU A 207 3.35 12.21 10.74
C LEU A 207 3.11 13.63 11.24
N GLU A 208 2.92 14.56 10.32
CA GLU A 208 2.62 15.96 10.59
C GLU A 208 1.11 16.23 10.44
N ALA A 209 0.57 17.11 11.27
CA ALA A 209 -0.84 17.48 11.23
C ALA A 209 -1.21 18.21 9.94
N GLU A 210 -2.32 17.80 9.32
CA GLU A 210 -2.88 18.47 8.14
C GLU A 210 -4.24 19.14 8.41
N GLU A 211 -5.36 18.40 8.24
CA GLU A 211 -6.71 18.96 8.32
C GLU A 211 -7.28 18.78 9.73
N ASN A 212 -7.75 19.89 10.34
CA ASN A 212 -8.35 19.90 11.68
C ASN A 212 -7.49 19.23 12.78
N ALA A 213 -6.19 19.12 12.56
CA ALA A 213 -5.20 18.55 13.47
C ALA A 213 -4.17 19.62 13.89
N THR A 214 -3.40 19.34 14.95
CA THR A 214 -2.22 20.12 15.35
C THR A 214 -1.11 19.18 15.80
N GLY A 215 0.14 19.64 15.81
CA GLY A 215 1.26 18.86 16.35
C GLY A 215 1.79 17.78 15.41
N THR A 216 2.53 16.84 15.98
CA THR A 216 3.14 15.72 15.27
C THR A 216 2.93 14.42 16.03
N VAL A 217 2.90 13.32 15.29
CA VAL A 217 2.92 11.98 15.87
C VAL A 217 4.10 11.24 15.28
N THR A 218 5.01 10.80 16.14
CA THR A 218 6.34 10.30 15.74
C THR A 218 6.57 8.89 16.21
N GLY A 219 7.50 8.20 15.53
CA GLY A 219 7.99 6.89 15.95
C GLY A 219 7.13 5.70 15.54
N PHE A 220 6.30 5.84 14.50
CA PHE A 220 5.54 4.70 13.99
C PHE A 220 6.42 3.75 13.18
N ASP A 221 6.27 2.45 13.44
CA ASP A 221 6.88 1.38 12.65
C ASP A 221 5.86 0.79 11.66
N TYR A 222 6.03 1.03 10.37
CA TYR A 222 5.15 0.52 9.32
C TYR A 222 5.70 -0.78 8.72
N ASN A 223 5.16 -1.90 9.22
CA ASN A 223 5.61 -3.24 8.83
C ASN A 223 4.44 -4.10 8.29
N PRO A 224 3.98 -3.86 7.05
CA PRO A 224 2.86 -4.60 6.48
C PRO A 224 3.27 -6.02 6.07
N LEU A 225 2.40 -7.00 6.36
CA LEU A 225 2.44 -8.34 5.78
C LEU A 225 1.31 -8.47 4.78
N THR A 226 1.65 -8.66 3.51
CA THR A 226 0.68 -8.82 2.41
C THR A 226 0.76 -10.23 1.84
N VAL A 227 -0.40 -10.83 1.64
CA VAL A 227 -0.56 -12.06 0.85
C VAL A 227 -1.38 -11.68 -0.38
N GLY A 228 -0.82 -11.91 -1.57
CA GLY A 228 -1.41 -11.46 -2.82
C GLY A 228 -1.27 -12.43 -3.97
N VAL A 229 -2.03 -12.14 -5.01
CA VAL A 229 -1.99 -12.80 -6.32
C VAL A 229 -1.83 -11.77 -7.42
N GLY A 230 -1.23 -12.17 -8.53
CA GLY A 230 -1.03 -11.31 -9.67
C GLY A 230 -0.99 -12.07 -10.99
N LEU A 231 -0.91 -11.31 -12.07
CA LEU A 231 -0.70 -11.82 -13.42
C LEU A 231 0.52 -11.12 -14.01
N LYS A 232 1.51 -11.88 -14.44
CA LYS A 232 2.70 -11.38 -15.12
C LYS A 232 2.57 -11.62 -16.62
N TYR A 233 2.56 -10.55 -17.40
CA TYR A 233 2.53 -10.58 -18.86
C TYR A 233 3.87 -10.13 -19.42
N ARG A 234 4.58 -11.01 -20.13
CA ARG A 234 5.89 -10.76 -20.74
C ARG A 234 5.74 -10.41 -22.23
N PHE A 235 6.47 -9.40 -22.71
CA PHE A 235 6.41 -8.90 -24.08
C PHE A 235 7.79 -8.53 -24.64
#